data_AF-A0A673JAV5-F1
#
_entry.id   AF-A0A673JAV5-F1
#
_cell.length_a   1.000
_cell.length_b   1.000
_cell.length_c   1.000
_cell.angle_alpha   90.00
_cell.angle_beta   90.00
_cell.angle_gamma   90.00
#
_symmetry.space_group_name_H-M   'P 1'
#
loop_
_entity.id
_entity.type
_entity.pdbx_description
1 polymer ?
#
loop_
_entity_poly.entity_id
_entity_poly.type
_entity_poly.pdbx_seq_one_letter_code
_entity_poly.pdbx_strand_id
1 'polypeptide(L)'
;MAVHQILLDCLDELVSEELDIFKWHLTQGIHDFKIPKSQLEKKSRCDIVECMIQRYSPDGAGKLTLLVLEKMNQMNNAKELREKLAAALLCPQALSSWTSTGQC
;
A
#
# COMPACT_ATOMS: atom_id res chain seq x y z
N MET A 1 9.40 -13.13 -3.68
CA MET A 1 7.95 -12.88 -3.64
C MET A 1 7.63 -11.72 -4.57
N ALA A 2 6.55 -11.77 -5.34
CA ALA A 2 6.14 -10.67 -6.21
C ALA A 2 5.42 -9.58 -5.40
N VAL A 3 5.64 -8.31 -5.73
CA VAL A 3 5.00 -7.15 -5.06
C VAL A 3 3.48 -7.26 -5.08
N HIS A 4 2.91 -7.81 -6.16
CA HIS A 4 1.48 -8.12 -6.26
C HIS A 4 0.99 -8.97 -5.08
N GLN A 5 1.68 -10.07 -4.78
CA GLN A 5 1.24 -11.00 -3.73
C GLN A 5 1.31 -10.35 -2.36
N ILE A 6 2.34 -9.54 -2.09
CA ILE A 6 2.54 -8.85 -0.82
C ILE A 6 1.44 -7.82 -0.56
N LEU A 7 1.07 -7.06 -1.59
CA LEU A 7 -0.02 -6.09 -1.47
C LEU A 7 -1.36 -6.81 -1.29
N LEU A 8 -1.60 -7.90 -2.02
CA LEU A 8 -2.83 -8.67 -1.90
C LEU A 8 -3.00 -9.27 -0.50
N ASP A 9 -1.95 -9.86 0.06
CA ASP A 9 -1.92 -10.42 1.41
C ASP A 9 -2.28 -9.34 2.44
N CYS A 10 -1.66 -8.16 2.33
CA CYS A 10 -1.94 -7.03 3.21
C CYS A 10 -3.38 -6.52 3.09
N LEU A 11 -3.94 -6.46 1.87
CA LEU A 11 -5.36 -6.10 1.67
C LEU A 11 -6.34 -7.18 2.15
N ASP A 12 -5.90 -8.43 2.26
CA ASP A 12 -6.72 -9.53 2.79
C ASP A 12 -6.75 -9.54 4.32
N GLU A 13 -5.67 -9.09 4.96
CA GLU A 13 -5.62 -8.83 6.41
C GLU A 13 -6.56 -7.69 6.85
N LEU A 14 -6.91 -6.77 5.93
CA LEU A 14 -7.89 -5.72 6.20
C LEU A 14 -9.32 -6.27 6.21
N VAL A 15 -10.07 -5.94 7.26
CA VAL A 15 -11.51 -6.27 7.32
C VAL A 15 -12.29 -5.43 6.32
N SER A 16 -13.55 -5.82 6.04
CA SER A 16 -14.38 -5.17 5.02
C SER A 16 -14.57 -3.66 5.26
N GLU A 17 -14.66 -3.22 6.51
CA GLU A 17 -14.79 -1.80 6.87
C GLU A 17 -13.48 -1.03 6.60
N GLU A 18 -12.35 -1.59 6.98
CA GLU A 18 -11.03 -1.01 6.68
C GLU A 18 -10.78 -0.96 5.18
N LEU A 19 -11.17 -2.00 4.44
CA LEU A 19 -11.06 -1.98 2.98
C LEU A 19 -11.89 -0.86 2.35
N ASP A 20 -13.06 -0.53 2.90
CA ASP A 20 -13.87 0.59 2.40
C ASP A 20 -13.20 1.94 2.68
N ILE A 21 -12.63 2.12 3.86
CA ILE A 21 -11.85 3.31 4.22
C ILE A 21 -10.58 3.42 3.35
N PHE A 22 -9.92 2.29 3.05
CA PHE A 22 -8.78 2.23 2.15
C PHE A 22 -9.15 2.72 0.75
N LYS A 23 -10.27 2.20 0.20
CA LYS A 23 -10.82 2.68 -1.08
C LYS A 23 -11.15 4.17 -0.99
N TRP A 24 -11.76 4.63 0.10
CA TRP A 24 -12.08 6.04 0.28
C TRP A 24 -10.83 6.92 0.19
N HIS A 25 -9.74 6.56 0.86
CA HIS A 25 -8.47 7.28 0.76
C HIS A 25 -7.89 7.31 -0.66
N LEU A 26 -7.96 6.19 -1.39
CA LEU A 26 -7.55 6.15 -2.81
C LEU A 26 -8.38 7.10 -3.70
N THR A 27 -9.64 7.33 -3.33
CA THR A 27 -10.53 8.24 -4.07
C THR A 27 -10.36 9.72 -3.73
N GLN A 28 -10.02 10.02 -2.47
CA GLN A 28 -9.66 11.37 -2.05
C GLN A 28 -8.39 11.84 -2.76
N GLY A 29 -7.49 10.89 -3.05
CA GLY A 29 -6.22 11.16 -3.67
C GLY A 29 -5.17 11.46 -2.61
N ILE A 30 -4.09 10.68 -2.60
CA ILE A 30 -2.96 10.89 -1.71
C ILE A 30 -1.77 11.25 -2.57
N HIS A 31 -1.16 12.43 -2.36
CA HIS A 31 0.13 12.80 -2.96
C HIS A 31 0.18 12.51 -4.48
N ASP A 32 -0.78 13.06 -5.24
CA ASP A 32 -0.99 12.86 -6.69
C ASP A 32 -1.60 11.51 -7.14
N PHE A 33 -1.65 10.52 -6.25
CA PHE A 33 -2.25 9.22 -6.56
C PHE A 33 -3.77 9.24 -6.33
N LYS A 34 -4.55 9.41 -7.40
CA LYS A 34 -6.02 9.41 -7.35
C LYS A 34 -6.62 8.34 -8.25
N ILE A 35 -7.48 7.50 -7.67
CA ILE A 35 -8.26 6.51 -8.41
C ILE A 35 -9.74 6.85 -8.22
N PRO A 36 -10.52 7.05 -9.30
CA PRO A 36 -11.92 7.42 -9.18
C PRO A 36 -12.73 6.31 -8.49
N LYS A 37 -13.67 6.70 -7.61
CA LYS A 37 -14.50 5.76 -6.82
C LYS A 37 -15.21 4.74 -7.69
N SER A 38 -15.69 5.17 -8.86
CA SER A 38 -16.34 4.33 -9.87
C SER A 38 -15.50 3.12 -10.28
N GLN A 39 -14.17 3.23 -10.22
CA GLN A 39 -13.24 2.15 -10.54
C GLN A 39 -12.94 1.25 -9.35
N LEU A 40 -13.27 1.62 -8.10
CA LEU A 40 -12.93 0.86 -6.89
C LEU A 40 -14.14 0.23 -6.19
N GLU A 41 -15.32 0.83 -6.32
CA GLU A 41 -16.53 0.43 -5.60
C GLU A 41 -16.94 -1.02 -5.92
N LYS A 42 -16.76 -1.45 -7.18
CA LYS A 42 -17.11 -2.80 -7.65
C LYS A 42 -15.94 -3.77 -7.80
N LYS A 43 -14.71 -3.34 -7.43
CA LYS A 43 -13.50 -4.15 -7.60
C LYS A 43 -13.22 -5.03 -6.38
N SER A 44 -12.78 -6.25 -6.65
CA SER A 44 -12.22 -7.16 -5.64
C SER A 44 -10.83 -6.70 -5.19
N ARG A 45 -10.34 -7.22 -4.06
CA ARG A 45 -9.00 -6.91 -3.54
C ARG A 45 -7.91 -7.10 -4.59
N CYS A 46 -7.97 -8.20 -5.34
CA CYS A 46 -7.05 -8.50 -6.44
C CYS A 46 -7.09 -7.43 -7.55
N ASP A 47 -8.30 -7.07 -8.02
CA ASP A 47 -8.47 -6.03 -9.03
C ASP A 47 -7.99 -4.64 -8.58
N ILE A 48 -8.07 -4.34 -7.27
CA ILE A 48 -7.57 -3.09 -6.69
C ILE A 48 -6.04 -3.07 -6.74
N VAL A 49 -5.39 -4.15 -6.28
CA VAL A 49 -3.93 -4.30 -6.30
C VAL A 49 -3.40 -4.23 -7.73
N GLU A 50 -4.02 -4.96 -8.65
CA GLU A 50 -3.65 -4.92 -10.06
C GLU A 50 -3.81 -3.52 -10.65
N CYS A 51 -4.92 -2.83 -10.33
CA CYS A 51 -5.14 -1.46 -10.79
C CYS A 51 -4.06 -0.50 -10.27
N MET A 52 -3.62 -0.65 -9.02
CA MET A 52 -2.57 0.17 -8.43
C MET A 52 -1.22 -0.10 -9.10
N ILE A 53 -0.86 -1.36 -9.31
CA ILE A 53 0.39 -1.76 -9.96
C ILE A 53 0.43 -1.31 -11.42
N GLN A 54 -0.65 -1.50 -12.18
CA GLN A 54 -0.70 -1.07 -13.57
C GLN A 54 -0.58 0.45 -13.72
N ARG A 55 -1.13 1.21 -12.76
CA ARG A 55 -1.17 2.67 -12.85
C ARG A 55 0.10 3.34 -12.33
N TYR A 56 0.71 2.77 -11.29
CA TYR A 56 1.79 3.41 -10.54
C TYR A 56 3.08 2.60 -10.46
N SER A 57 3.18 1.50 -11.22
CA SER A 57 4.25 0.51 -11.10
C SER A 57 4.23 -0.22 -9.74
N PRO A 58 4.86 -1.39 -9.62
CA PRO A 58 4.89 -2.13 -8.36
C PRO A 58 5.47 -1.32 -7.19
N ASP A 59 6.53 -0.55 -7.42
CA ASP A 59 7.12 0.30 -6.37
C ASP A 59 6.15 1.42 -5.91
N GLY A 60 5.50 2.11 -6.85
CA GLY A 60 4.53 3.15 -6.52
C GLY A 60 3.27 2.60 -5.86
N ALA A 61 2.81 1.41 -6.27
CA ALA A 61 1.71 0.71 -5.61
C ALA A 61 2.05 0.35 -4.16
N GLY A 62 3.27 -0.13 -3.90
CA GLY A 62 3.74 -0.42 -2.54
C GLY A 62 3.77 0.83 -1.66
N LYS A 63 4.31 1.94 -2.18
CA LYS A 63 4.32 3.24 -1.49
C LYS A 63 2.91 3.76 -1.22
N LEU A 64 2.01 3.66 -2.19
CA LEU A 64 0.62 4.10 -2.05
C LEU A 64 -0.08 3.33 -0.93
N THR A 65 0.02 2.00 -0.93
CA THR A 65 -0.60 1.17 0.11
C THR A 65 -0.06 1.53 1.49
N LEU A 66 1.25 1.73 1.62
CA LEU A 66 1.87 2.15 2.88
C LEU A 66 1.28 3.48 3.38
N LEU A 67 1.23 4.50 2.52
CA LEU A 67 0.71 5.82 2.86
C LEU A 67 -0.77 5.77 3.29
N VAL A 68 -1.58 4.96 2.63
CA VAL A 68 -2.99 4.78 3.01
C VAL A 68 -3.11 4.10 4.38
N LEU A 69 -2.35 3.03 4.62
CA LEU A 69 -2.34 2.34 5.92
C LEU A 69 -1.89 3.27 7.06
N GLU A 70 -0.86 4.09 6.82
CA GLU A 70 -0.43 5.13 7.77
C GLU A 70 -1.55 6.15 8.04
N LYS A 71 -2.29 6.59 7.00
CA LYS A 71 -3.43 7.52 7.15
C LYS A 71 -4.61 6.93 7.92
N MET A 72 -4.82 5.63 7.81
CA MET A 72 -5.87 4.91 8.54
C MET A 72 -5.48 4.53 9.96
N ASN A 73 -4.31 4.96 10.44
CA ASN A 73 -3.74 4.59 11.74
C ASN A 73 -3.50 3.07 11.90
N GLN A 74 -3.37 2.36 10.78
CA GLN A 74 -3.07 0.93 10.69
C GLN A 74 -1.56 0.69 10.77
N MET A 75 -0.92 1.23 11.81
CA MET A 75 0.56 1.25 11.91
C MET A 75 1.18 -0.16 11.90
N ASN A 76 0.47 -1.16 12.45
CA ASN A 76 0.97 -2.54 12.48
C ASN A 76 1.00 -3.14 11.07
N ASN A 77 -0.09 -2.99 10.31
CA ASN A 77 -0.19 -3.46 8.93
C ASN A 77 0.76 -2.70 8.00
N ALA A 78 0.95 -1.38 8.21
CA ALA A 78 1.94 -0.59 7.48
C ALA A 78 3.38 -1.10 7.74
N LYS A 79 3.72 -1.39 8.99
CA LYS A 79 5.04 -1.91 9.36
C LYS A 79 5.29 -3.27 8.72
N GLU A 80 4.34 -4.20 8.82
CA GLU A 80 4.49 -5.54 8.24
C GLU A 80 4.60 -5.48 6.71
N LEU A 81 3.79 -4.65 6.05
CA LEU A 81 3.88 -4.44 4.60
C LEU A 81 5.26 -3.91 4.20
N ARG A 82 5.82 -2.98 4.96
CA ARG A 82 7.15 -2.42 4.72
C ARG A 82 8.24 -3.48 4.86
N GLU A 83 8.16 -4.34 5.87
CA GLU A 83 9.11 -5.43 6.07
C GLU A 83 9.03 -6.46 4.94
N LYS A 84 7.81 -6.87 4.53
CA LYS A 84 7.58 -7.78 3.39
C LYS A 84 8.09 -7.17 2.08
N LEU A 85 7.83 -5.88 1.83
CA LEU A 85 8.30 -5.18 0.63
C LEU A 85 9.81 -5.01 0.62
N ALA A 86 10.43 -4.66 1.75
CA ALA A 86 11.88 -4.56 1.89
C ALA A 86 12.56 -5.92 1.66
N ALA A 87 12.00 -7.00 2.21
CA ALA A 87 12.48 -8.36 2.00
C ALA A 87 12.36 -8.80 0.52
N ALA A 88 11.29 -8.38 -0.16
CA ALA A 88 11.11 -8.67 -1.59
C ALA A 88 12.00 -7.82 -2.51
N LEU A 89 12.41 -6.63 -2.08
CA LEU A 89 13.29 -5.70 -2.78
C LEU A 89 14.77 -5.85 -2.39
N LEU A 90 15.17 -6.91 -1.67
CA LEU A 90 16.54 -7.13 -1.22
C LEU A 90 17.56 -7.24 -2.38
N CYS A 91 18.02 -6.08 -2.86
CA CYS A 91 19.40 -5.66 -2.74
C CYS A 91 19.53 -4.87 -1.41
N PRO A 92 20.46 -5.21 -0.50
CA PRO A 92 20.48 -4.75 0.89
C PRO A 92 20.95 -3.30 1.12
N GLN A 93 20.45 -2.32 0.37
CA GLN A 93 20.93 -0.93 0.47
C GLN A 93 19.86 0.14 0.72
N ALA A 94 18.56 -0.18 0.68
CA ALA A 94 17.51 0.85 0.77
C ALA A 94 16.96 1.13 2.19
N LEU A 95 17.40 0.40 3.21
CA LEU A 95 16.89 0.59 4.58
C LEU A 95 17.57 1.75 5.33
N SER A 96 18.77 2.17 4.89
CA SER A 96 19.57 3.21 5.56
C SER A 96 19.08 4.64 5.30
N SER A 97 18.29 4.89 4.25
CA SER A 97 17.79 6.25 3.95
C SER A 97 16.49 6.62 4.66
N TRP A 98 15.76 5.66 5.24
CA TRP A 98 14.42 5.91 5.80
C TRP A 98 14.31 5.74 7.34
N THR A 99 15.43 5.59 8.03
CA THR A 99 15.48 5.62 9.51
C THR A 99 16.07 6.91 10.07
N SER A 100 16.49 7.86 9.21
CA SER A 100 17.08 9.12 9.66
C SER A 100 16.05 10.26 9.77
N THR A 101 15.02 10.08 10.59
CA THR A 101 14.45 11.20 11.36
C THR A 101 13.60 10.64 12.50
N GLY A 102 14.19 10.60 13.69
CA GLY A 102 13.48 10.17 14.90
C GLY A 102 14.37 9.68 16.03
N GLN A 103 15.57 10.26 16.19
CA GLN A 103 16.31 10.14 17.45
C GLN A 103 17.17 11.39 17.65
N CYS A 104 16.55 12.43 18.19
CA CYS A 104 17.06 13.39 19.17
C CYS A 104 15.84 13.93 19.91
#